data_AF-A0A2U2P9Y9-F1
#
_entry.id   AF-A0A2U2P9Y9-F1
#
_cell.length_a   1.000
_cell.length_b   1.000
_cell.length_c   1.000
_cell.angle_alpha   90.00
_cell.angle_beta   90.00
_cell.angle_gamma   90.00
#
_symmetry.space_group_name_H-M   'P 1'
#
loop_
_entity.id
_entity.type
_entity.pdbx_description
1 polymer ?
#
loop_
_entity_poly.entity_id
_entity_poly.type
_entity_poly.pdbx_seq_one_letter_code
_entity_poly.pdbx_strand_id
1 'polypeptide(L)' 'MDISLKYRIVEKIIQSNDEILLNEIKSLVGLSEGDFWAELPAEVKQAVNKAKAELDRGEGIPHAQVMEEMKNRYLNR' A
#
# COMPACT_ATOMS: atom_id res chain seq x y z
N MET A 1 -6.07 -18.20 12.53
CA MET A 1 -5.73 -18.48 11.11
C MET A 1 -5.29 -19.93 11.01
N ASP A 2 -5.80 -20.68 10.05
CA ASP A 2 -5.44 -22.10 9.87
C ASP A 2 -3.94 -22.25 9.56
N ILE A 3 -3.27 -23.17 10.25
CA ILE A 3 -1.85 -23.48 10.06
C ILE A 3 -1.56 -23.97 8.63
N SER A 4 -2.51 -24.69 8.04
CA SER A 4 -2.42 -25.22 6.68
C SER A 4 -2.39 -24.09 5.64
N LEU A 5 -3.04 -22.96 5.94
CA LEU A 5 -2.98 -21.77 5.09
C LEU A 5 -1.60 -21.10 5.17
N LYS A 6 -1.02 -21.00 6.38
CA LYS A 6 0.33 -20.44 6.55
C LYS A 6 1.38 -21.24 5.78
N TYR A 7 1.32 -22.57 5.80
CA TYR A 7 2.23 -23.42 5.02
C TYR A 7 2.09 -23.22 3.52
N ARG A 8 0.87 -23.11 2.99
CA ARG A 8 0.64 -22.84 1.56
C ARG A 8 1.21 -21.49 1.12
N ILE A 9 1.12 -20.47 1.97
CA ILE A 9 1.74 -19.16 1.71
C ILE A 9 3.26 -19.31 1.65
N VAL A 10 3.88 -19.96 2.65
CA VAL A 10 5.33 -20.19 2.69
C VAL A 10 5.81 -20.97 1.47
N GLU A 11 5.10 -22.02 1.07
CA GLU A 11 5.41 -22.81 -0.12
C GLU A 11 5.42 -21.94 -1.39
N LYS A 12 4.42 -21.08 -1.56
CA LYS A 12 4.37 -20.15 -2.71
C LYS A 12 5.51 -19.15 -2.73
N ILE A 13 5.94 -18.68 -1.56
CA ILE A 13 7.10 -17.79 -1.44
C ILE A 13 8.36 -18.52 -1.88
N ILE A 14 8.60 -19.74 -1.37
CA ILE A 14 9.78 -20.55 -1.70
C ILE A 14 9.85 -20.88 -3.19
N GLN A 15 8.71 -21.10 -3.84
CA GLN A 15 8.64 -21.45 -5.27
C GLN A 15 8.69 -20.23 -6.21
N SER A 16 8.63 -19.01 -5.69
CA SER A 16 8.60 -17.79 -6.50
C SER A 16 10.00 -17.36 -6.91
N ASN A 17 10.15 -16.94 -8.17
CA ASN A 17 11.34 -16.23 -8.68
C ASN A 17 11.01 -14.76 -9.04
N ASP A 18 9.81 -14.29 -8.71
CA ASP A 18 9.41 -12.91 -8.94
C ASP A 18 10.02 -12.00 -7.86
N GLU A 19 11.08 -11.29 -8.20
CA GLU A 19 11.80 -10.41 -7.28
C GLU A 19 10.95 -9.25 -6.76
N ILE A 20 9.97 -8.76 -7.54
CA ILE A 20 9.10 -7.67 -7.10
C ILE A 20 8.20 -8.19 -5.97
N LEU A 21 7.52 -9.31 -6.20
CA LEU A 21 6.68 -9.95 -5.20
C LEU A 21 7.45 -10.29 -3.92
N LEU A 22 8.66 -10.85 -4.07
CA LEU A 22 9.49 -11.22 -2.92
C LEU A 22 9.94 -10.00 -2.11
N ASN A 23 10.26 -8.89 -2.76
CA ASN A 23 10.61 -7.64 -2.09
C ASN A 23 9.42 -7.00 -1.37
N GLU A 24 8.22 -7.04 -1.97
CA GLU A 24 7.00 -6.59 -1.30
C GLU A 24 6.71 -7.42 -0.05
N ILE A 25 6.82 -8.74 -0.15
CA ILE A 25 6.66 -9.64 1.01
C ILE A 25 7.69 -9.34 2.08
N LYS A 26 8.96 -9.15 1.69
CA LYS A 26 10.05 -8.77 2.61
C LYS A 26 9.68 -7.51 3.40
N SER A 27 9.12 -6.50 2.73
CA SER A 27 8.65 -5.27 3.37
C SER A 27 7.45 -5.52 4.29
N LEU A 28 6.44 -6.26 3.84
CA LEU A 28 5.23 -6.57 4.61
C LEU A 28 5.51 -7.35 5.90
N VAL A 29 6.47 -8.28 5.86
CA VAL A 29 6.83 -9.10 7.03
C VAL A 29 7.97 -8.52 7.86
N GLY A 30 8.40 -7.29 7.57
CA GLY A 30 9.44 -6.61 8.35
C GLY A 30 10.82 -7.25 8.24
N LEU A 31 11.09 -7.96 7.14
CA LEU A 31 12.42 -8.49 6.81
C LEU A 31 13.27 -7.45 6.04
N SER A 32 12.74 -6.25 5.79
CA SER A 32 13.53 -5.11 5.32
C SER A 32 14.45 -4.62 6.45
N GLU A 33 15.74 -4.45 6.13
CA GLU A 33 16.76 -4.03 7.11
C GLU A 33 16.62 -2.56 7.54
N GLY A 34 15.76 -1.79 6.87
CA GLY A 34 15.46 -0.40 7.21
C GLY A 34 13.99 -0.14 7.50
N ASP A 35 13.76 0.90 8.30
CA ASP A 35 12.43 1.48 8.51
C ASP A 35 12.02 2.20 7.21
N PHE A 36 10.99 1.68 6.54
CA PHE A 36 10.42 2.27 5.33
C PHE A 36 10.20 3.78 5.49
N TRP A 37 9.71 4.22 6.65
CA TRP A 37 9.47 5.65 6.90
C TRP A 37 10.77 6.46 6.98
N ALA A 38 11.85 5.87 7.50
CA ALA A 38 13.16 6.50 7.56
C ALA A 38 13.77 6.69 6.16
N GLU A 39 13.53 5.77 5.25
CA GLU A 39 14.13 5.74 3.91
C GLU A 39 13.43 6.64 2.87
N LEU A 40 12.20 7.08 3.11
CA LEU A 40 11.50 7.96 2.18
C LEU A 40 12.22 9.32 1.99
N PRO A 41 12.22 9.91 0.77
CA PRO A 41 12.68 11.28 0.56
C PRO A 41 11.92 12.29 1.44
N ALA A 42 12.58 13.37 1.82
CA ALA A 42 12.00 14.38 2.72
C ALA A 42 10.70 14.97 2.15
N GLU A 43 10.65 15.19 0.84
CA GLU A 43 9.50 15.71 0.10
C GLU A 43 8.31 14.76 0.19
N VAL A 44 8.57 13.44 0.11
CA VAL A 44 7.53 12.42 0.23
C VAL A 44 6.99 12.37 1.66
N LYS A 45 7.86 12.42 2.68
CA LYS A 45 7.43 12.49 4.09
C LYS A 45 6.57 13.74 4.35
N GLN A 46 6.96 14.89 3.79
CA GLN A 46 6.20 16.13 3.89
C GLN A 46 4.82 16.00 3.24
N ALA A 47 4.74 15.43 2.02
CA ALA A 47 3.47 15.20 1.33
C ALA A 47 2.54 14.27 2.14
N VAL A 48 3.07 13.18 2.70
CA VAL A 48 2.29 12.25 3.54
C VAL A 48 1.78 12.95 4.80
N ASN A 49 2.62 13.70 5.51
CA ASN A 49 2.21 14.42 6.72
C ASN A 49 1.16 15.49 6.41
N LYS A 50 1.29 16.19 5.28
CA LYS A 50 0.28 17.14 4.81
C LYS A 50 -1.06 16.45 4.57
N ALA A 51 -1.07 15.34 3.83
CA ALA A 51 -2.28 14.58 3.54
C ALA A 51 -2.96 14.04 4.82
N LYS A 52 -2.17 13.59 5.82
CA LYS A 52 -2.71 13.20 7.13
C LYS A 52 -3.38 14.37 7.84
N ALA A 53 -2.74 15.55 7.85
CA ALA A 53 -3.32 16.74 8.47
C ALA A 53 -4.58 17.25 7.75
N GLU A 54 -4.66 17.13 6.41
CA GLU A 54 -5.86 17.43 5.63
C GLU A 54 -7.00 16.46 6.00
N LEU A 55 -6.69 15.16 6.13
CA LEU A 55 -7.65 14.15 6.55
C LEU A 55 -8.19 14.41 7.97
N ASP A 56 -7.32 14.78 8.92
CA ASP A 56 -7.72 15.12 10.29
C ASP A 56 -8.61 16.37 10.36
N ARG A 57 -8.49 17.28 9.38
CA ARG A 57 -9.38 18.44 9.21
C ARG A 57 -10.70 18.10 8.49
N GLY A 58 -10.89 16.85 8.06
CA GLY A 58 -12.07 16.42 7.32
C GLY A 58 -12.06 16.82 5.85
N GLU A 59 -10.90 17.17 5.28
CA GLU A 59 -10.74 17.55 3.87
C GLU A 59 -10.60 16.32 2.95
N GLY A 60 -10.63 15.11 3.52
CA GLY A 60 -10.61 13.86 2.76
C GLY A 60 -11.92 13.65 1.98
N ILE A 61 -11.80 13.17 0.75
CA ILE A 61 -12.95 12.80 -0.08
C ILE A 61 -13.15 11.28 0.01
N PRO A 62 -14.34 10.78 0.34
CA PRO A 62 -14.62 9.34 0.35
C PRO A 62 -14.35 8.70 -1.01
N HIS A 63 -13.75 7.51 -0.99
CA HIS A 63 -13.41 6.78 -2.22
C HIS A 63 -14.60 6.57 -3.16
N ALA A 64 -15.78 6.24 -2.62
CA ALA A 64 -17.00 6.04 -3.42
C ALA A 64 -17.38 7.30 -4.21
N GLN A 65 -17.26 8.48 -3.60
CA GLN A 65 -17.53 9.75 -4.25
C GLN A 65 -16.52 10.02 -5.38
N VAL A 66 -15.23 9.81 -5.12
CA VAL A 66 -14.17 9.98 -6.15
C VAL A 66 -14.44 9.08 -7.36
N MET A 67 -14.81 7.82 -7.13
CA MET A 67 -15.08 6.87 -8.21
C MET A 67 -16.31 7.25 -9.03
N GLU A 68 -17.38 7.73 -8.39
CA GLU A 68 -18.57 8.22 -9.06
C GLU A 68 -18.26 9.44 -9.94
N GLU A 69 -17.52 10.41 -9.41
CA GLU A 69 -17.09 11.61 -10.16
C GLU A 69 -16.23 11.23 -11.39
N MET A 70 -15.28 10.29 -11.23
CA MET A 70 -14.43 9.82 -12.32
C MET A 70 -15.21 9.08 -13.40
N LYS A 71 -16.17 8.22 -13.01
CA LYS A 71 -17.05 7.53 -13.95
C LYS A 71 -17.88 8.51 -14.75
N ASN A 72 -18.50 9.48 -14.08
CA ASN A 72 -19.32 10.50 -14.73
C ASN A 72 -18.51 11.37 -15.69
N ARG A 73 -17.25 11.71 -15.35
CA ARG A 73 -16.41 12.60 -16.15
C ARG A 73 -15.82 11.93 -17.40
N TYR A 74 -15.43 10.65 -17.30
CA TYR A 74 -14.61 10.00 -18.33
C TYR A 74 -15.21 8.74 -18.95
N LEU A 75 -16.13 8.05 -18.27
CA LEU A 75 -16.60 6.72 -18.69
C LEU A 75 -18.07 6.67 -19.17
N ASN A 76 -18.85 7.73 -18.94
CA ASN A 76 -20.24 7.83 -19.40
C ASN A 76 -20.38 8.68 -20.69
N ARG A 77 -19.38 8.68 -21.58
CA ARG A 77 -19.45 9.34 -22.90
C ARG A 77 -19.91 8.40 -24.00
#